data_AF-A0A7V9VG22-F1
#
_entry.id   AF-A0A7V9VG22-F1
#
_cell.length_a   1.000
_cell.length_b   1.000
_cell.length_c   1.000
_cell.angle_alpha   90.00
_cell.angle_beta   90.00
_cell.angle_gamma   90.00
#
_symmetry.space_group_name_H-M   'P 1'
#
loop_
_entity.id
_entity.type
_entity.pdbx_description
1 polymer ?
#
loop_
_entity_poly.entity_id
_entity_poly.type
_entity_poly.pdbx_seq_one_letter_code
_entity_poly.pdbx_strand_id
1 'polypeptide(L)'
;MPPSFGSIVANAQQAESTGGLPGEISVDGERYTFDRDVTVDVSQLEQRSDDTGATVYVRPEGDLLAAFYVPSTTVDGNAGRYLPQYLNAPDTTCPSEALNVGTIQGDGGIFVAAGLETDLTPNTLLEIGSTDDGRSIYAVSAEQPFNELFATGLDEGLVRYLLVPESGTPTTLPQTFTFAGQQFQLASEQGVPGEELAKVGCAGQLPALTSAGETVPPFGNVYLRVGDRPVQYVAVDAPVGTPAPALATPTGTPLAPGTPEATIVASPSETLVPIGPTDPEETQVPPTPEPPTVTPAPTSTMAPTSTAAPTGTPGPTSTLAPAETVAPAETPVPTSTSTIVPTQSALATDTPQPTTPPEAT
;
A
#
# COMPACT_ATOMS: atom_id res chain seq x y z
N MET A 1 -3.57 4.66 53.60
CA MET A 1 -4.03 5.31 52.35
C MET A 1 -3.04 4.93 51.26
N PRO A 2 -3.39 4.02 50.34
CA PRO A 2 -2.57 3.78 49.15
C PRO A 2 -2.89 4.83 48.07
N PRO A 3 -1.95 5.19 47.19
CA PRO A 3 -2.24 6.06 46.06
C PRO A 3 -3.02 5.30 44.98
N SER A 4 -4.02 6.00 44.45
CA SER A 4 -4.88 5.61 43.34
C SER A 4 -4.06 5.47 42.06
N PHE A 5 -4.24 4.37 41.34
CA PHE A 5 -3.81 4.25 39.95
C PHE A 5 -4.65 5.22 39.10
N GLY A 6 -3.96 6.08 38.34
CA GLY A 6 -4.59 6.90 37.30
C GLY A 6 -4.98 6.01 36.13
N SER A 7 -6.28 5.99 35.82
CA SER A 7 -6.81 5.35 34.63
C SER A 7 -6.17 5.95 33.37
N ILE A 8 -5.66 5.06 32.51
CA ILE A 8 -5.30 5.32 31.13
C ILE A 8 -6.60 5.71 30.40
N VAL A 9 -6.76 7.00 30.13
CA VAL A 9 -7.78 7.54 29.22
C VAL A 9 -7.04 8.04 27.98
N ALA A 10 -6.49 7.11 27.22
CA ALA A 10 -5.92 7.36 25.89
C ALA A 10 -6.31 6.16 25.04
N ASN A 11 -7.44 6.25 24.34
CA ASN A 11 -7.84 5.40 23.19
C ASN A 11 -9.32 5.56 22.78
N ALA A 12 -10.16 6.23 23.57
CA ALA A 12 -11.60 6.26 23.30
C ALA A 12 -12.01 7.08 22.06
N GLN A 13 -11.19 8.03 21.58
CA GLN A 13 -11.52 8.87 20.42
C GLN A 13 -11.11 8.28 19.06
N GLN A 14 -10.29 7.22 19.01
CA GLN A 14 -9.98 6.52 17.75
C GLN A 14 -11.08 5.57 17.30
N ALA A 15 -11.76 4.92 18.25
CA ALA A 15 -12.78 3.93 17.96
C ALA A 15 -13.94 4.48 17.10
N GLU A 16 -14.20 5.79 17.12
CA GLU A 16 -15.34 6.38 16.42
C GLU A 16 -15.09 6.64 14.92
N SER A 17 -13.84 6.73 14.44
CA SER A 17 -13.56 6.95 13.00
C SER A 17 -13.10 5.70 12.23
N THR A 18 -12.62 4.67 12.91
CA THR A 18 -12.13 3.39 12.33
C THR A 18 -13.05 2.20 12.68
N GLY A 19 -14.30 2.46 13.06
CA GLY A 19 -15.26 1.39 13.39
C GLY A 19 -14.83 0.51 14.57
N GLY A 20 -14.07 1.06 15.51
CA GLY A 20 -13.54 0.36 16.69
C GLY A 20 -12.14 -0.22 16.53
N LEU A 21 -11.51 -0.09 15.36
CA LEU A 21 -10.17 -0.62 15.11
C LEU A 21 -9.07 0.34 15.63
N PRO A 22 -7.96 -0.16 16.18
CA PRO A 22 -6.86 0.71 16.63
C PRO A 22 -6.18 1.41 15.44
N GLY A 23 -5.68 2.64 15.61
CA GLY A 23 -4.94 3.33 14.55
C GLY A 23 -3.56 2.74 14.26
N GLU A 24 -3.01 2.00 15.22
CA GLU A 24 -1.69 1.34 15.14
C GLU A 24 -1.71 0.07 15.98
N ILE A 25 -0.98 -0.95 15.53
CA ILE A 25 -0.70 -2.17 16.30
C ILE A 25 0.81 -2.40 16.39
N SER A 26 1.24 -3.30 17.27
CA SER A 26 2.64 -3.74 17.34
C SER A 26 2.72 -5.25 17.39
N VAL A 27 3.55 -5.83 16.53
CA VAL A 27 3.77 -7.29 16.45
C VAL A 27 5.27 -7.53 16.42
N ASP A 28 5.76 -8.35 17.35
CA ASP A 28 7.19 -8.68 17.49
C ASP A 28 8.08 -7.44 17.67
N GLY A 29 7.54 -6.38 18.30
CA GLY A 29 8.22 -5.10 18.50
C GLY A 29 8.26 -4.19 17.27
N GLU A 30 7.69 -4.59 16.14
CA GLU A 30 7.50 -3.73 14.96
C GLU A 30 6.12 -3.06 14.98
N ARG A 31 6.04 -1.82 14.49
CA ARG A 31 4.79 -1.05 14.45
C ARG A 31 4.15 -1.10 13.07
N TYR A 32 2.83 -1.18 13.05
CA TYR A 32 2.03 -1.18 11.84
C TYR A 32 0.92 -0.14 11.94
N THR A 33 0.78 0.71 10.93
CA THR A 33 -0.28 1.73 10.85
C THR A 33 -1.49 1.18 10.11
N PHE A 34 -2.69 1.50 10.59
CA PHE A 34 -3.93 1.23 9.86
C PHE A 34 -3.90 1.89 8.47
N ASP A 35 -4.11 1.10 7.42
CA ASP A 35 -4.15 1.55 6.03
C ASP A 35 -5.59 1.71 5.56
N ARG A 36 -6.40 0.64 5.63
CA ARG A 36 -7.80 0.66 5.21
C ARG A 36 -8.60 -0.51 5.75
N ASP A 37 -9.93 -0.39 5.72
CA ASP A 37 -10.83 -1.53 5.83
C ASP A 37 -10.84 -2.34 4.53
N VAL A 38 -10.82 -3.67 4.66
CA VAL A 38 -10.91 -4.62 3.56
C VAL A 38 -11.91 -5.72 3.88
N THR A 39 -12.52 -6.29 2.84
CA THR A 39 -13.27 -7.54 2.96
C THR A 39 -12.29 -8.70 2.78
N VAL A 40 -12.11 -9.51 3.82
CA VAL A 40 -11.18 -10.64 3.79
C VAL A 40 -11.75 -11.80 4.58
N ASP A 41 -11.60 -13.01 4.02
CA ASP A 41 -11.95 -14.23 4.74
C ASP A 41 -10.81 -14.60 5.70
N VAL A 42 -10.93 -14.16 6.96
CA VAL A 42 -9.95 -14.43 8.01
C VAL A 42 -9.76 -15.92 8.30
N SER A 43 -10.69 -16.79 7.88
CA SER A 43 -10.52 -18.25 8.01
C SER A 43 -9.43 -18.82 7.10
N GLN A 44 -9.06 -18.07 6.05
CA GLN A 44 -7.98 -18.41 5.13
C GLN A 44 -6.64 -17.78 5.55
N LEU A 45 -6.61 -17.01 6.63
CA LEU A 45 -5.42 -16.35 7.14
C LEU A 45 -4.80 -17.12 8.31
N GLU A 46 -3.51 -16.92 8.53
CA GLU A 46 -2.82 -17.47 9.69
C GLU A 46 -3.03 -16.57 10.91
N GLN A 47 -3.53 -17.16 12.00
CA GLN A 47 -3.72 -16.46 13.26
C GLN A 47 -2.39 -16.24 13.97
N ARG A 48 -2.17 -15.00 14.43
CA ARG A 48 -1.05 -14.56 15.28
C ARG A 48 -1.57 -13.75 16.46
N SER A 49 -0.65 -13.25 17.27
CA SER A 49 -0.95 -12.33 18.35
C SER A 49 -0.07 -11.09 18.24
N ASP A 50 -0.65 -9.94 18.55
CA ASP A 50 0.12 -8.70 18.72
C ASP A 50 0.82 -8.67 20.09
N ASP A 51 1.61 -7.64 20.32
CA ASP A 51 2.39 -7.44 21.56
C ASP A 51 1.50 -7.24 22.81
N THR A 52 0.21 -6.94 22.63
CA THR A 52 -0.78 -6.85 23.70
C THR A 52 -1.50 -8.17 23.99
N GLY A 53 -1.28 -9.18 23.13
CA GLY A 53 -1.97 -10.47 23.15
C GLY A 53 -3.30 -10.48 22.41
N ALA A 54 -3.64 -9.42 21.67
CA ALA A 54 -4.82 -9.38 20.82
C ALA A 54 -4.60 -10.22 19.54
N THR A 55 -5.68 -10.80 19.03
CA THR A 55 -5.62 -11.64 17.82
C THR A 55 -5.45 -10.78 16.58
N VAL A 56 -4.43 -11.10 15.78
CA VAL A 56 -4.18 -10.52 14.45
C VAL A 56 -4.01 -11.65 13.45
N TYR A 57 -4.16 -11.35 12.17
CA TYR A 57 -4.07 -12.34 11.09
C TYR A 57 -3.07 -11.88 10.03
N VAL A 58 -2.45 -12.83 9.35
CA VAL A 58 -1.48 -12.57 8.28
C VAL A 58 -1.75 -13.54 7.13
N ARG A 59 -1.54 -13.10 5.90
CA ARG A 59 -1.63 -14.00 4.74
C ARG A 59 -0.50 -15.02 4.81
N PRO A 60 -0.77 -16.32 4.60
CA PRO A 60 0.30 -17.31 4.48
C PRO A 60 1.23 -16.92 3.31
N GLU A 61 2.52 -17.24 3.42
CA GLU A 61 3.65 -16.92 2.51
C GLU A 61 3.31 -16.24 1.17
N GLY A 62 3.99 -15.12 0.87
CA GLY A 62 3.83 -14.39 -0.40
C GLY A 62 3.04 -13.08 -0.28
N ASP A 63 2.83 -12.57 0.94
CA ASP A 63 2.28 -11.24 1.14
C ASP A 63 3.28 -10.17 0.69
N LEU A 64 2.95 -9.50 -0.42
CA LEU A 64 3.77 -8.43 -1.00
C LEU A 64 3.81 -7.17 -0.11
N LEU A 65 2.86 -7.02 0.81
CA LEU A 65 2.74 -5.86 1.69
C LEU A 65 3.18 -6.15 3.13
N ALA A 66 3.45 -7.41 3.47
CA ALA A 66 3.71 -7.87 4.84
C ALA A 66 2.65 -7.34 5.83
N ALA A 67 1.38 -7.42 5.43
CA ALA A 67 0.27 -6.81 6.12
C ALA A 67 -0.24 -7.69 7.25
N PHE A 68 -0.72 -7.04 8.30
CA PHE A 68 -1.56 -7.65 9.32
C PHE A 68 -3.02 -7.24 9.14
N TYR A 69 -3.92 -8.14 9.51
CA TYR A 69 -5.36 -7.94 9.45
C TYR A 69 -5.95 -8.07 10.84
N VAL A 70 -6.69 -7.05 11.28
CA VAL A 70 -7.42 -7.05 12.55
C VAL A 70 -8.91 -7.12 12.23
N PRO A 71 -9.65 -8.16 12.64
CA PRO A 71 -11.08 -8.27 12.33
C PRO A 71 -11.85 -7.09 12.89
N SER A 72 -12.78 -6.56 12.08
CA SER A 72 -13.72 -5.56 12.55
C SER A 72 -14.66 -6.20 13.58
N THR A 73 -14.93 -5.45 14.66
CA THR A 73 -15.93 -5.84 15.67
C THR A 73 -17.32 -5.31 15.35
N THR A 74 -17.44 -4.47 14.31
CA THR A 74 -18.66 -3.77 13.93
C THR A 74 -19.24 -4.27 12.61
N VAL A 75 -18.42 -4.86 11.73
CA VAL A 75 -18.82 -5.38 10.43
C VAL A 75 -18.25 -6.78 10.22
N ASP A 76 -19.11 -7.80 10.26
CA ASP A 76 -18.72 -9.18 10.01
C ASP A 76 -18.11 -9.35 8.61
N GLY A 77 -16.99 -10.08 8.51
CA GLY A 77 -16.28 -10.33 7.24
C GLY A 77 -15.36 -9.19 6.79
N ASN A 78 -15.28 -8.10 7.55
CA ASN A 78 -14.31 -7.03 7.32
C ASN A 78 -13.15 -7.10 8.32
N ALA A 79 -11.99 -6.61 7.89
CA ALA A 79 -10.83 -6.41 8.74
C ALA A 79 -10.12 -5.10 8.37
N GLY A 80 -9.47 -4.47 9.35
CA GLY A 80 -8.50 -3.43 9.07
C GLY A 80 -7.20 -4.04 8.60
N ARG A 81 -6.67 -3.55 7.47
CA ARG A 81 -5.31 -3.83 7.00
C ARG A 81 -4.33 -2.88 7.67
N TYR A 82 -3.23 -3.42 8.18
CA TYR A 82 -2.16 -2.68 8.85
C TYR A 82 -0.84 -2.93 8.13
N LEU A 83 -0.13 -1.85 7.80
CA LEU A 83 1.12 -1.90 7.04
C LEU A 83 2.31 -1.47 7.89
N PRO A 84 3.49 -2.10 7.72
CA PRO A 84 4.67 -1.86 8.53
C PRO A 84 5.19 -0.42 8.39
N GLN A 85 5.63 0.14 9.52
CA GLN A 85 6.18 1.50 9.56
C GLN A 85 7.68 1.60 9.28
N TYR A 86 8.43 0.49 9.43
CA TYR A 86 9.88 0.44 9.21
C TYR A 86 10.72 1.50 9.96
N LEU A 87 10.32 1.88 11.18
CA LEU A 87 11.02 2.90 11.98
C LEU A 87 12.50 2.58 12.25
N ASN A 88 12.84 1.28 12.35
CA ASN A 88 14.21 0.82 12.60
C ASN A 88 15.02 0.65 11.31
N ALA A 89 14.39 0.78 10.15
CA ALA A 89 14.99 0.64 8.82
C ALA A 89 14.34 1.65 7.85
N PRO A 90 14.47 2.97 8.11
CA PRO A 90 13.73 4.01 7.39
C PRO A 90 14.02 4.05 5.88
N ASP A 91 15.15 3.51 5.44
CA ASP A 91 15.52 3.39 4.03
C ASP A 91 14.74 2.29 3.28
N THR A 92 13.98 1.45 3.99
CA THR A 92 13.12 0.41 3.39
C THR A 92 12.13 1.04 2.42
N THR A 93 12.11 0.56 1.17
CA THR A 93 11.21 1.06 0.12
C THR A 93 9.76 0.91 0.55
N CYS A 94 9.00 2.02 0.57
CA CYS A 94 7.57 1.97 0.82
C CYS A 94 6.82 1.43 -0.42
N PRO A 95 5.62 0.84 -0.27
CA PRO A 95 4.89 0.29 -1.40
C PRO A 95 4.69 1.27 -2.57
N SER A 96 4.48 2.56 -2.32
CA SER A 96 4.37 3.57 -3.38
C SER A 96 5.67 3.79 -4.16
N GLU A 97 6.82 3.59 -3.54
CA GLU A 97 8.14 3.80 -4.15
C GLU A 97 8.63 2.60 -4.97
N ALA A 98 8.08 1.42 -4.68
CA ALA A 98 8.43 0.19 -5.39
C ALA A 98 7.84 0.13 -6.81
N LEU A 99 6.88 1.01 -7.11
CA LEU A 99 6.18 1.02 -8.39
C LEU A 99 6.94 1.86 -9.43
N ASN A 100 7.18 1.25 -10.59
CA ASN A 100 7.64 1.96 -11.78
C ASN A 100 6.48 2.21 -12.75
N VAL A 101 5.51 3.01 -12.31
CA VAL A 101 4.31 3.34 -13.09
C VAL A 101 4.12 4.85 -13.18
N GLY A 102 3.54 5.28 -14.28
CA GLY A 102 3.20 6.68 -14.52
C GLY A 102 2.01 7.18 -13.71
N THR A 103 1.73 8.47 -13.84
CA THR A 103 0.49 9.09 -13.35
C THR A 103 -0.66 8.88 -14.34
N ILE A 104 -1.89 9.07 -13.88
CA ILE A 104 -3.08 9.06 -14.74
C ILE A 104 -3.74 10.45 -14.66
N GLN A 105 -3.98 11.08 -15.80
CA GLN A 105 -4.74 12.31 -15.91
C GLN A 105 -6.23 11.97 -15.92
N GLY A 106 -7.02 12.65 -15.09
CA GLY A 106 -8.45 12.46 -15.05
C GLY A 106 -9.20 13.74 -14.68
N ASP A 107 -10.52 13.64 -14.63
CA ASP A 107 -11.36 14.76 -14.23
C ASP A 107 -11.10 15.10 -12.75
N GLY A 108 -10.66 16.35 -12.50
CA GLY A 108 -10.43 16.88 -11.15
C GLY A 108 -8.97 16.85 -10.67
N GLY A 109 -8.04 16.27 -11.44
CA GLY A 109 -6.61 16.35 -11.11
C GLY A 109 -5.76 15.19 -11.65
N ILE A 110 -4.62 15.00 -10.99
CA ILE A 110 -3.65 13.95 -11.36
C ILE A 110 -3.79 12.80 -10.36
N PHE A 111 -3.93 11.60 -10.87
CA PHE A 111 -3.90 10.38 -10.07
C PHE A 111 -2.47 9.86 -9.96
N VAL A 112 -1.99 9.72 -8.73
CA VAL A 112 -0.62 9.29 -8.40
C VAL A 112 -0.66 7.90 -7.78
N ALA A 113 0.24 7.02 -8.22
CA ALA A 113 0.31 5.67 -7.68
C ALA A 113 0.70 5.69 -6.20
N ALA A 114 -0.06 4.97 -5.38
CA ALA A 114 0.15 4.85 -3.95
C ALA A 114 0.69 3.49 -3.53
N GLY A 115 0.57 2.45 -4.37
CA GLY A 115 1.07 1.12 -4.06
C GLY A 115 0.24 0.03 -4.72
N LEU A 116 0.64 -1.22 -4.50
CA LEU A 116 -0.16 -2.38 -4.92
C LEU A 116 -1.42 -2.50 -4.06
N GLU A 117 -2.48 -2.98 -4.68
CA GLU A 117 -3.71 -3.36 -4.01
C GLU A 117 -3.91 -4.87 -4.15
N THR A 118 -3.78 -5.57 -3.03
CA THR A 118 -3.80 -7.04 -2.94
C THR A 118 -5.11 -7.59 -2.38
N ASP A 119 -5.98 -6.73 -1.84
CA ASP A 119 -7.23 -7.12 -1.19
C ASP A 119 -8.47 -6.83 -2.04
N LEU A 120 -8.31 -6.11 -3.17
CA LEU A 120 -9.36 -5.87 -4.14
C LEU A 120 -9.06 -6.60 -5.44
N THR A 121 -10.11 -7.02 -6.13
CA THR A 121 -10.02 -7.68 -7.42
C THR A 121 -10.94 -6.98 -8.43
N PRO A 122 -10.65 -7.04 -9.75
CA PRO A 122 -11.47 -6.37 -10.75
C PRO A 122 -12.98 -6.70 -10.68
N ASN A 123 -13.34 -7.93 -10.32
CA ASN A 123 -14.74 -8.36 -10.19
C ASN A 123 -15.49 -7.76 -8.98
N THR A 124 -14.80 -7.13 -8.04
CA THR A 124 -15.41 -6.39 -6.92
C THR A 124 -15.46 -4.89 -7.17
N LEU A 125 -14.98 -4.43 -8.33
CA LEU A 125 -14.88 -3.02 -8.67
C LEU A 125 -15.71 -2.71 -9.92
N LEU A 126 -16.01 -1.43 -10.10
CA LEU A 126 -16.64 -0.91 -11.32
C LEU A 126 -15.55 -0.52 -12.30
N GLU A 127 -15.51 -1.12 -13.49
CA GLU A 127 -14.67 -0.63 -14.58
C GLU A 127 -15.26 0.69 -15.11
N ILE A 128 -14.43 1.74 -15.14
CA ILE A 128 -14.85 3.10 -15.50
C ILE A 128 -14.15 3.62 -16.75
N GLY A 129 -13.10 2.96 -17.21
CA GLY A 129 -12.28 3.45 -18.31
C GLY A 129 -11.06 2.58 -18.58
N SER A 130 -10.23 3.06 -19.49
CA SER A 130 -8.89 2.54 -19.74
C SER A 130 -7.90 3.69 -19.90
N THR A 131 -6.61 3.42 -19.76
CA THR A 131 -5.54 4.35 -20.13
C THR A 131 -5.12 4.17 -21.60
N ASP A 132 -4.37 5.14 -22.13
CA ASP A 132 -3.88 5.11 -23.52
C ASP A 132 -2.93 3.93 -23.79
N ASP A 133 -2.20 3.47 -22.77
CA ASP A 133 -1.39 2.24 -22.77
C ASP A 133 -2.21 0.93 -22.66
N GLY A 134 -3.54 1.02 -22.56
CA GLY A 134 -4.46 -0.13 -22.60
C GLY A 134 -4.75 -0.79 -21.25
N ARG A 135 -4.35 -0.20 -20.11
CA ARG A 135 -4.72 -0.73 -18.78
C ARG A 135 -6.18 -0.40 -18.47
N SER A 136 -6.92 -1.37 -17.92
CA SER A 136 -8.27 -1.11 -17.42
C SER A 136 -8.21 -0.35 -16.11
N ILE A 137 -9.15 0.59 -15.95
CA ILE A 137 -9.27 1.46 -14.78
C ILE A 137 -10.60 1.20 -14.09
N TYR A 138 -10.52 1.03 -12.77
CA TYR A 138 -11.63 0.69 -11.91
C TYR A 138 -11.78 1.70 -10.77
N ALA A 139 -13.00 1.77 -10.23
CA ALA A 139 -13.36 2.53 -9.03
C ALA A 139 -14.22 1.67 -8.09
N VAL A 140 -14.26 2.05 -6.81
CA VAL A 140 -15.11 1.38 -5.80
C VAL A 140 -16.60 1.66 -5.98
N SER A 141 -16.95 2.76 -6.65
CA SER A 141 -18.33 3.15 -6.93
C SER A 141 -18.39 4.04 -8.18
N ALA A 142 -19.60 4.31 -8.66
CA ALA A 142 -19.85 5.26 -9.75
C ALA A 142 -19.90 6.73 -9.28
N GLU A 143 -19.66 7.00 -7.99
CA GLU A 143 -19.78 8.34 -7.42
C GLU A 143 -18.58 9.20 -7.80
N GLN A 144 -18.85 10.38 -8.36
CA GLN A 144 -17.84 11.36 -8.73
C GLN A 144 -17.79 12.52 -7.73
N PRO A 145 -16.61 13.13 -7.51
CA PRO A 145 -15.33 12.80 -8.13
C PRO A 145 -14.73 11.49 -7.58
N PHE A 146 -14.01 10.75 -8.43
CA PHE A 146 -13.27 9.57 -7.99
C PHE A 146 -12.05 10.02 -7.19
N ASN A 147 -12.00 9.70 -5.90
CA ASN A 147 -10.84 10.05 -5.09
C ASN A 147 -9.74 8.97 -5.15
N GLU A 148 -10.11 7.73 -5.49
CA GLU A 148 -9.19 6.62 -5.74
C GLU A 148 -9.54 5.94 -7.05
N LEU A 149 -8.51 5.49 -7.76
CA LEU A 149 -8.63 4.61 -8.92
C LEU A 149 -7.77 3.37 -8.70
N PHE A 150 -8.14 2.30 -9.39
CA PHE A 150 -7.38 1.07 -9.42
C PHE A 150 -7.10 0.71 -10.87
N ALA A 151 -5.85 0.52 -11.24
CA ALA A 151 -5.48 0.13 -12.60
C ALA A 151 -4.94 -1.29 -12.60
N THR A 152 -5.19 -2.07 -13.66
CA THR A 152 -4.45 -3.33 -13.87
C THR A 152 -2.94 -3.05 -13.95
N GLY A 153 -2.16 -3.72 -13.11
CA GLY A 153 -0.70 -3.66 -13.10
C GLY A 153 -0.05 -4.57 -14.14
N LEU A 154 1.28 -4.56 -14.18
CA LEU A 154 2.09 -5.31 -15.16
C LEU A 154 2.12 -6.84 -14.89
N ASP A 155 1.92 -7.26 -13.63
CA ASP A 155 2.05 -8.66 -13.18
C ASP A 155 0.78 -9.16 -12.44
N GLU A 156 -0.41 -8.92 -13.01
CA GLU A 156 -1.73 -9.42 -12.55
C GLU A 156 -2.31 -8.85 -11.22
N GLY A 157 -1.65 -7.89 -10.57
CA GLY A 157 -2.19 -7.15 -9.42
C GLY A 157 -2.85 -5.82 -9.79
N LEU A 158 -3.69 -5.25 -8.90
CA LEU A 158 -4.16 -3.88 -9.05
C LEU A 158 -3.13 -2.89 -8.48
N VAL A 159 -2.98 -1.74 -9.13
CA VAL A 159 -2.24 -0.59 -8.60
C VAL A 159 -3.25 0.43 -8.12
N ARG A 160 -3.14 0.86 -6.86
CA ARG A 160 -3.95 1.93 -6.26
C ARG A 160 -3.38 3.29 -6.65
N TYR A 161 -4.27 4.18 -7.05
CA TYR A 161 -3.98 5.56 -7.40
C TYR A 161 -4.80 6.52 -6.56
N LEU A 162 -4.19 7.60 -6.08
CA LEU A 162 -4.85 8.65 -5.31
C LEU A 162 -5.00 9.91 -6.14
N LEU A 163 -6.20 10.50 -6.13
CA LEU A 163 -6.43 11.81 -6.72
C LEU A 163 -5.65 12.87 -5.95
N VAL A 164 -4.74 13.56 -6.65
CA VAL A 164 -4.10 14.78 -6.21
C VAL A 164 -4.80 15.95 -6.91
N PRO A 165 -5.73 16.65 -6.22
CA PRO A 165 -6.45 17.75 -6.82
C PRO A 165 -5.53 18.96 -7.05
N GLU A 166 -5.98 19.90 -7.87
CA GLU A 166 -5.30 21.20 -8.05
C GLU A 166 -5.16 21.98 -6.74
N SER A 167 -6.12 21.81 -5.81
CA SER A 167 -6.09 22.39 -4.46
C SER A 167 -4.97 21.85 -3.57
N GLY A 168 -4.29 20.79 -3.99
CA GLY A 168 -3.00 20.37 -3.45
C GLY A 168 -3.03 19.14 -2.55
N THR A 169 -4.09 18.96 -1.74
CA THR A 169 -4.16 17.86 -0.76
C THR A 169 -5.16 16.80 -1.20
N PRO A 170 -4.75 15.52 -1.34
CA PRO A 170 -5.68 14.42 -1.62
C PRO A 170 -6.75 14.28 -0.54
N THR A 171 -8.01 14.16 -0.96
CA THR A 171 -9.16 13.98 -0.06
C THR A 171 -9.21 12.59 0.59
N THR A 172 -8.50 11.62 0.01
CA THR A 172 -8.39 10.24 0.49
C THR A 172 -7.40 10.06 1.63
N LEU A 173 -6.56 11.07 1.88
CA LEU A 173 -5.67 11.03 3.02
C LEU A 173 -6.49 11.19 4.31
N PRO A 174 -6.16 10.39 5.35
CA PRO A 174 -6.91 10.44 6.59
C PRO A 174 -6.71 11.80 7.28
N GLN A 175 -7.75 12.33 7.92
CA GLN A 175 -7.66 13.60 8.66
C GLN A 175 -6.78 13.47 9.90
N THR A 176 -6.73 12.28 10.49
CA THR A 176 -5.84 11.93 11.59
C THR A 176 -5.28 10.54 11.36
N PHE A 177 -4.05 10.30 11.80
CA PHE A 177 -3.46 8.96 11.77
C PHE A 177 -2.48 8.77 12.93
N THR A 178 -2.08 7.52 13.18
CA THR A 178 -1.08 7.17 14.17
C THR A 178 0.18 6.65 13.50
N PHE A 179 1.32 7.19 13.94
CA PHE A 179 2.64 6.82 13.46
C PHE A 179 3.67 6.97 14.57
N ALA A 180 4.57 6.01 14.70
CA ALA A 180 5.55 5.96 15.77
C ALA A 180 4.95 6.17 17.18
N GLY A 181 3.75 5.62 17.41
CA GLY A 181 3.02 5.77 18.68
C GLY A 181 2.51 7.18 18.99
N GLN A 182 2.53 8.11 18.02
CA GLN A 182 2.01 9.47 18.14
C GLN A 182 0.81 9.68 17.23
N GLN A 183 -0.14 10.52 17.65
CA GLN A 183 -1.26 10.93 16.81
C GLN A 183 -0.91 12.21 16.06
N PHE A 184 -1.23 12.22 14.77
CA PHE A 184 -1.03 13.34 13.87
C PHE A 184 -2.35 13.76 13.24
N GLN A 185 -2.50 15.06 13.01
CA GLN A 185 -3.65 15.67 12.33
C GLN A 185 -3.19 16.39 11.07
N LEU A 186 -3.96 16.26 9.99
CA LEU A 186 -3.70 16.93 8.73
C LEU A 186 -3.68 18.44 8.97
N ALA A 187 -2.61 19.11 8.53
CA ALA A 187 -2.48 20.54 8.71
C ALA A 187 -3.56 21.30 7.92
N SER A 188 -4.24 22.23 8.58
CA SER A 188 -5.25 23.10 7.93
C SER A 188 -4.63 24.03 6.89
N GLU A 189 -3.36 24.37 7.06
CA GLU A 189 -2.55 25.09 6.08
C GLU A 189 -1.31 24.26 5.78
N GLN A 190 -1.07 23.96 4.50
CA GLN A 190 0.12 23.23 4.08
C GLN A 190 1.33 24.16 4.19
N GLY A 191 2.24 23.87 5.12
CA GLY A 191 3.52 24.56 5.21
C GLY A 191 4.41 24.20 4.02
N VAL A 192 5.21 25.15 3.56
CA VAL A 192 6.37 24.81 2.73
C VAL A 192 7.36 24.12 3.65
N PRO A 193 7.85 22.91 3.33
CA PRO A 193 8.91 22.27 4.09
C PRO A 193 10.08 23.25 4.19
N GLY A 194 10.45 23.64 5.42
CA GLY A 194 11.46 24.68 5.65
C GLY A 194 12.90 24.22 5.40
N GLU A 195 13.12 22.92 5.14
CA GLU A 195 14.43 22.26 5.07
C GLU A 195 14.34 21.01 4.18
N GLU A 196 15.49 20.34 3.99
CA GLU A 196 15.54 19.00 3.40
C GLU A 196 14.77 18.02 4.31
N LEU A 197 13.84 17.26 3.73
CA LEU A 197 13.06 16.25 4.45
C LEU A 197 13.83 14.92 4.48
N ALA A 198 13.89 14.27 5.65
CA ALA A 198 14.45 12.94 5.81
C ALA A 198 13.34 11.91 5.95
N LYS A 199 13.51 10.75 5.32
CA LYS A 199 12.57 9.62 5.49
C LYS A 199 12.79 8.97 6.85
N VAL A 200 11.70 8.71 7.56
CA VAL A 200 11.70 8.04 8.88
C VAL A 200 10.95 6.71 8.88
N GLY A 201 10.36 6.34 7.74
CA GLY A 201 9.64 5.08 7.58
C GLY A 201 8.54 5.17 6.52
N CYS A 202 7.52 4.33 6.68
CA CYS A 202 6.30 4.32 5.87
C CYS A 202 5.07 4.53 6.75
N ALA A 203 4.08 5.29 6.28
CA ALA A 203 2.77 5.36 6.90
C ALA A 203 1.73 4.86 5.89
N GLY A 204 1.21 3.65 6.15
CA GLY A 204 0.49 2.91 5.13
C GLY A 204 1.41 2.60 3.96
N GLN A 205 0.97 2.94 2.75
CA GLN A 205 1.74 2.70 1.53
C GLN A 205 2.74 3.81 1.18
N LEU A 206 2.69 4.94 1.89
CA LEU A 206 3.42 6.17 1.53
C LEU A 206 4.66 6.38 2.41
N PRO A 207 5.73 7.02 1.87
CA PRO A 207 6.85 7.46 2.67
C PRO A 207 6.43 8.49 3.70
N ALA A 208 6.84 8.25 4.96
CA ALA A 208 6.75 9.21 6.04
C ALA A 208 8.08 9.94 6.17
N LEU A 209 8.03 11.27 6.10
CA LEU A 209 9.19 12.15 6.17
C LEU A 209 9.08 13.11 7.35
N THR A 210 10.22 13.59 7.85
CA THR A 210 10.34 14.63 8.88
C THR A 210 11.40 15.63 8.47
N SER A 211 11.61 16.71 9.24
CA SER A 211 12.77 17.58 9.05
C SER A 211 14.07 16.80 9.27
N ALA A 212 15.15 17.09 8.53
CA ALA A 212 16.40 16.32 8.54
C ALA A 212 17.06 16.08 9.93
N GLY A 213 16.71 16.85 10.96
CA GLY A 213 17.16 16.65 12.35
C GLY A 213 16.27 15.75 13.22
N GLU A 214 15.05 15.44 12.80
CA GLU A 214 14.06 14.67 13.55
C GLU A 214 14.02 13.21 13.10
N THR A 215 15.04 12.43 13.43
CA THR A 215 15.18 11.02 12.99
C THR A 215 14.61 9.99 13.96
N VAL A 216 14.21 10.41 15.16
CA VAL A 216 13.65 9.54 16.22
C VAL A 216 12.44 10.25 16.85
N PRO A 217 11.34 9.55 17.16
CA PRO A 217 10.19 10.15 17.84
C PRO A 217 10.55 10.67 19.25
N PRO A 218 9.83 11.68 19.78
CA PRO A 218 8.63 12.28 19.20
C PRO A 218 8.93 13.21 18.02
N PHE A 219 7.98 13.30 17.08
CA PHE A 219 8.11 14.13 15.88
C PHE A 219 7.17 15.33 15.99
N GLY A 220 7.64 16.52 15.63
CA GLY A 220 6.77 17.71 15.62
C GLY A 220 5.80 17.69 14.45
N ASN A 221 6.33 17.33 13.27
CA ASN A 221 5.57 17.19 12.03
C ASN A 221 5.96 15.90 11.32
N VAL A 222 5.00 15.30 10.63
CA VAL A 222 5.25 14.22 9.67
C VAL A 222 4.67 14.65 8.33
N TYR A 223 5.42 14.41 7.26
CA TYR A 223 5.00 14.66 5.89
C TYR A 223 4.80 13.34 5.17
N LEU A 224 3.60 13.09 4.64
CA LEU A 224 3.35 11.94 3.77
C LEU A 224 3.65 12.34 2.33
N ARG A 225 4.55 11.62 1.67
CA ARG A 225 4.92 11.93 0.28
C ARG A 225 3.98 11.23 -0.70
N VAL A 226 3.15 12.00 -1.40
CA VAL A 226 2.27 11.53 -2.48
C VAL A 226 2.84 11.98 -3.82
N GLY A 227 3.52 11.07 -4.53
CA GLY A 227 4.32 11.42 -5.70
C GLY A 227 5.47 12.34 -5.29
N ASP A 228 5.54 13.54 -5.89
CA ASP A 228 6.53 14.56 -5.52
C ASP A 228 6.02 15.56 -4.46
N ARG A 229 4.80 15.36 -3.94
CA ARG A 229 4.16 16.30 -3.02
C ARG A 229 4.17 15.81 -1.58
N PRO A 230 4.87 16.51 -0.66
CA PRO A 230 4.73 16.25 0.76
C PRO A 230 3.42 16.88 1.28
N VAL A 231 2.64 16.10 2.02
CA VAL A 231 1.42 16.54 2.73
C VAL A 231 1.70 16.58 4.22
N GLN A 232 1.57 17.75 4.83
CA GLN A 232 1.94 17.98 6.22
C GLN A 232 0.87 17.52 7.20
N TYR A 233 1.33 16.83 8.24
CA TYR A 233 0.58 16.54 9.44
C TYR A 233 1.34 17.04 10.68
N VAL A 234 0.58 17.51 11.67
CA VAL A 234 1.08 18.07 12.93
C VAL A 234 0.71 17.14 14.07
N ALA A 235 1.63 16.91 15.01
CA ALA A 235 1.34 16.10 16.19
C ALA A 235 0.25 16.75 17.07
N VAL A 236 -0.76 15.95 17.48
CA VAL A 236 -1.93 16.42 18.24
C VAL A 236 -1.58 16.78 19.69
N ASP A 237 -0.66 16.02 20.29
CA ASP A 237 -0.19 16.19 21.68
C ASP A 237 1.30 16.53 21.75
N ALA A 238 1.83 17.27 20.76
CA ALA A 238 3.23 17.72 20.82
C ALA A 238 3.48 18.36 22.20
N PRO A 239 4.50 17.92 22.97
CA PRO A 239 4.78 18.51 24.26
C PRO A 239 4.95 20.02 24.06
N VAL A 240 4.05 20.81 24.64
CA VAL A 240 4.08 22.28 24.62
C VAL A 240 5.36 22.71 25.33
N GLY A 241 6.46 22.79 24.59
CA GLY A 241 7.76 22.82 25.25
C GLY A 241 8.99 22.96 24.39
N THR A 242 8.89 23.13 23.07
CA THR A 242 9.97 23.75 22.30
C THR A 242 9.33 24.49 21.12
N PRO A 243 9.34 25.84 21.08
CA PRO A 243 8.93 26.53 19.88
C PRO A 243 9.80 26.03 18.72
N ALA A 244 9.17 25.75 17.58
CA ALA A 244 9.90 25.56 16.33
C ALA A 244 11.00 26.62 16.24
N PRO A 245 12.26 26.26 15.93
CA PRO A 245 13.32 27.25 15.82
C PRO A 245 12.83 28.33 14.86
N ALA A 246 12.75 29.57 15.38
CA ALA A 246 12.38 30.72 14.58
C ALA A 246 13.30 30.75 13.36
N LEU A 247 12.70 30.88 12.15
CA LEU A 247 13.44 30.98 10.88
C LEU A 247 14.66 31.89 11.08
N ALA A 248 15.84 31.30 11.06
CA ALA A 248 17.07 32.07 11.01
C ALA A 248 17.15 32.68 9.61
N THR A 249 17.14 34.01 9.53
CA THR A 249 17.37 34.75 8.28
C THR A 249 18.74 34.33 7.72
N PRO A 250 18.83 33.72 6.53
CA PRO A 250 20.11 33.23 6.03
C PRO A 250 21.03 34.41 5.69
N THR A 251 22.08 34.58 6.50
CA THR A 251 23.26 35.38 6.15
C THR A 251 24.34 34.42 5.67
N GLY A 252 24.18 33.94 4.43
CA GLY A 252 25.09 32.98 3.81
C GLY A 252 25.62 33.50 2.47
N THR A 253 26.92 33.74 2.42
CA THR A 253 27.73 34.02 1.22
C THR A 253 27.54 32.92 0.16
N PRO A 254 27.41 33.24 -1.14
CA PRO A 254 27.10 32.26 -2.18
C PRO A 254 28.26 31.27 -2.38
N LEU A 255 27.98 29.98 -2.22
CA LEU A 255 28.88 28.90 -2.65
C LEU A 255 28.70 28.62 -4.15
N ALA A 256 29.83 28.32 -4.79
CA ALA A 256 29.99 28.12 -6.22
C ALA A 256 29.19 26.91 -6.76
N PRO A 257 28.75 26.96 -8.03
CA PRO A 257 28.00 25.87 -8.66
C PRO A 257 28.95 24.76 -9.09
N GLY A 258 28.66 23.51 -8.71
CA GLY A 258 29.46 22.39 -9.17
C GLY A 258 29.03 21.03 -8.65
N THR A 259 27.86 20.54 -9.08
CA THR A 259 27.55 19.10 -9.18
C THR A 259 26.56 18.90 -10.33
N PRO A 260 26.76 17.92 -11.23
CA PRO A 260 25.91 17.75 -12.40
C PRO A 260 24.48 17.36 -12.00
N GLU A 261 23.54 18.03 -12.65
CA GLU A 261 22.11 17.82 -12.65
C GLU A 261 21.79 16.35 -12.94
N ALA A 262 21.22 15.65 -11.95
CA ALA A 262 20.62 14.34 -12.19
C ALA A 262 19.54 14.53 -13.25
N THR A 263 19.69 13.87 -14.40
CA THR A 263 18.67 13.88 -15.45
C THR A 263 17.43 13.19 -14.90
N ILE A 264 16.44 13.99 -14.49
CA ILE A 264 15.11 13.48 -14.12
C ILE A 264 14.46 12.98 -15.40
N VAL A 265 14.40 11.66 -15.54
CA VAL A 265 13.52 11.04 -16.54
C VAL A 265 12.11 11.28 -16.04
N ALA A 266 11.33 12.10 -16.74
CA ALA A 266 9.93 12.32 -16.41
C ALA A 266 9.19 10.97 -16.44
N SER A 267 8.49 10.63 -15.36
CA SER A 267 7.61 9.48 -15.33
C SER A 267 6.53 9.63 -16.41
N PRO A 268 6.11 8.54 -17.08
CA PRO A 268 5.05 8.61 -18.07
C PRO A 268 3.76 9.14 -17.44
N SER A 269 2.93 9.82 -18.23
CA SER A 269 1.62 10.31 -17.82
C SER A 269 0.61 9.80 -18.84
N GLU A 270 -0.39 9.06 -18.39
CA GLU A 270 -1.44 8.47 -19.22
C GLU A 270 -2.73 9.26 -19.08
N THR A 271 -3.62 9.23 -20.07
CA THR A 271 -4.95 9.85 -19.98
C THR A 271 -6.01 8.81 -19.66
N LEU A 272 -6.89 9.09 -18.70
CA LEU A 272 -8.08 8.28 -18.48
C LEU A 272 -9.05 8.49 -19.64
N VAL A 273 -9.37 7.41 -20.34
CA VAL A 273 -10.41 7.35 -21.37
C VAL A 273 -11.64 6.72 -20.74
N PRO A 274 -12.70 7.50 -20.42
CA PRO A 274 -13.91 6.95 -19.83
C PRO A 274 -14.53 5.93 -20.78
N ILE A 275 -15.12 4.87 -20.23
CA ILE A 275 -16.10 4.09 -20.98
C ILE A 275 -17.21 5.08 -21.33
N GLY A 276 -17.35 5.39 -22.63
CA GLY A 276 -18.44 6.24 -23.10
C GLY A 276 -19.78 5.71 -22.57
N PRO A 277 -20.83 6.55 -22.47
CA PRO A 277 -22.13 6.03 -22.05
C PRO A 277 -22.42 4.83 -22.94
N THR A 278 -22.52 3.64 -22.36
CA THR A 278 -23.17 2.53 -23.03
C THR A 278 -24.52 3.11 -23.40
N ASP A 279 -24.73 3.38 -24.68
CA ASP A 279 -26.03 3.76 -25.22
C ASP A 279 -27.03 2.84 -24.52
N PRO A 280 -28.01 3.37 -23.76
CA PRO A 280 -28.94 2.51 -23.03
C PRO A 280 -29.40 1.48 -24.04
N GLU A 281 -29.07 0.21 -23.78
CA GLU A 281 -29.38 -0.93 -24.64
C GLU A 281 -30.72 -0.62 -25.27
N GLU A 282 -30.69 -0.30 -26.58
CA GLU A 282 -31.83 0.28 -27.29
C GLU A 282 -32.99 -0.61 -26.89
N THR A 283 -33.90 -0.08 -26.07
CA THR A 283 -35.02 -0.86 -25.55
C THR A 283 -35.76 -1.25 -26.81
N GLN A 284 -35.47 -2.45 -27.30
CA GLN A 284 -36.04 -2.91 -28.55
C GLN A 284 -37.52 -2.85 -28.29
N VAL A 285 -38.17 -1.95 -29.02
CA VAL A 285 -39.63 -1.84 -29.00
C VAL A 285 -40.12 -3.26 -29.20
N PRO A 286 -40.86 -3.85 -28.24
CA PRO A 286 -41.29 -5.23 -28.38
C PRO A 286 -41.98 -5.36 -29.74
N PRO A 287 -41.62 -6.36 -30.56
CA PRO A 287 -42.27 -6.56 -31.84
C PRO A 287 -43.78 -6.60 -31.62
N THR A 288 -44.51 -5.88 -32.47
CA THR A 288 -45.98 -5.88 -32.47
C THR A 288 -46.46 -7.34 -32.40
N PRO A 289 -47.30 -7.72 -31.43
CA PRO A 289 -47.70 -9.12 -31.27
C PRO A 289 -48.41 -9.61 -32.53
N GLU A 290 -47.83 -10.63 -33.17
CA GLU A 290 -48.51 -11.36 -34.23
C GLU A 290 -49.80 -11.99 -33.69
N PRO A 291 -50.88 -12.06 -34.49
CA PRO A 291 -52.13 -12.67 -34.06
C PRO A 291 -51.89 -14.14 -33.69
N PRO A 292 -52.57 -14.66 -32.65
CA PRO A 292 -52.33 -16.01 -32.16
C PRO A 292 -52.57 -17.03 -33.27
N THR A 293 -51.53 -17.79 -33.60
CA THR A 293 -51.61 -18.94 -34.47
C THR A 293 -52.41 -20.02 -33.75
N VAL A 294 -53.49 -20.47 -34.37
CA VAL A 294 -54.33 -21.59 -33.91
C VAL A 294 -53.47 -22.82 -33.65
N THR A 295 -53.31 -23.18 -32.38
CA THR A 295 -52.64 -24.41 -31.95
C THR A 295 -53.53 -25.61 -32.32
N PRO A 296 -53.07 -26.56 -33.15
CA PRO A 296 -53.83 -27.77 -33.43
C PRO A 296 -53.90 -28.67 -32.18
N ALA A 297 -55.05 -29.33 -32.01
CA ALA A 297 -55.33 -30.22 -30.88
C ALA A 297 -54.32 -31.39 -30.81
N PRO A 298 -53.93 -31.84 -29.60
CA PRO A 298 -52.96 -32.90 -29.44
C PRO A 298 -53.50 -34.24 -29.99
N THR A 299 -52.70 -34.87 -30.86
CA THR A 299 -52.89 -36.25 -31.31
C THR A 299 -52.44 -37.24 -30.23
N SER A 300 -53.19 -38.33 -30.08
CA SER A 300 -53.00 -39.36 -29.04
C SER A 300 -51.58 -39.92 -28.99
N THR A 301 -50.98 -39.85 -27.81
CA THR A 301 -49.71 -40.49 -27.43
C THR A 301 -49.84 -42.01 -27.47
N MET A 302 -48.99 -42.68 -28.25
CA MET A 302 -48.85 -44.14 -28.22
C MET A 302 -48.14 -44.60 -26.94
N ALA A 303 -48.52 -45.78 -26.45
CA ALA A 303 -47.98 -46.41 -25.25
C ALA A 303 -46.47 -46.69 -25.35
N PRO A 304 -45.70 -46.56 -24.25
CA PRO A 304 -44.26 -46.76 -24.26
C PRO A 304 -43.89 -48.23 -24.49
N THR A 305 -42.94 -48.46 -25.39
CA THR A 305 -42.23 -49.73 -25.56
C THR A 305 -41.23 -49.96 -24.43
N SER A 306 -41.12 -51.22 -23.99
CA SER A 306 -40.26 -51.68 -22.89
C SER A 306 -38.79 -51.40 -23.16
N THR A 307 -38.16 -50.67 -22.23
CA THR A 307 -36.72 -50.42 -22.15
C THR A 307 -35.97 -51.71 -21.78
N ALA A 308 -34.97 -52.07 -22.59
CA ALA A 308 -34.07 -53.19 -22.28
C ALA A 308 -33.17 -52.88 -21.07
N ALA A 309 -32.90 -53.89 -20.25
CA ALA A 309 -32.06 -53.79 -19.06
C ALA A 309 -30.59 -53.44 -19.41
N PRO A 310 -29.90 -52.63 -18.59
CA PRO A 310 -28.52 -52.25 -18.84
C PRO A 310 -27.59 -53.46 -18.67
N THR A 311 -26.74 -53.69 -19.68
CA THR A 311 -25.60 -54.60 -19.62
C THR A 311 -24.49 -54.03 -18.75
N GLY A 312 -23.79 -54.93 -18.04
CA GLY A 312 -23.00 -54.63 -16.85
C GLY A 312 -21.84 -53.62 -17.01
N THR A 313 -21.53 -53.01 -15.87
CA THR A 313 -20.42 -52.09 -15.61
C THR A 313 -19.06 -52.71 -15.97
N PRO A 314 -18.23 -52.07 -16.80
CA PRO A 314 -16.84 -52.49 -16.97
C PRO A 314 -16.07 -52.26 -15.67
N GLY A 315 -15.33 -53.27 -15.21
CA GLY A 315 -14.46 -53.17 -14.03
C GLY A 315 -13.29 -52.20 -14.25
N PRO A 316 -12.66 -51.71 -13.16
CA PRO A 316 -11.61 -50.69 -13.25
C PRO A 316 -10.38 -51.23 -14.00
N THR A 317 -9.97 -50.50 -15.03
CA THR A 317 -8.71 -50.73 -15.74
C THR A 317 -7.55 -50.38 -14.81
N SER A 318 -6.63 -51.32 -14.63
CA SER A 318 -5.44 -51.14 -13.79
C SER A 318 -4.52 -50.08 -14.42
N THR A 319 -4.43 -48.91 -13.77
CA THR A 319 -3.47 -47.86 -14.11
C THR A 319 -2.05 -48.38 -13.87
N LEU A 320 -1.20 -48.29 -14.89
CA LEU A 320 0.21 -48.67 -14.81
C LEU A 320 0.96 -47.72 -13.85
N ALA A 321 1.87 -48.30 -13.07
CA ALA A 321 2.72 -47.55 -12.13
C ALA A 321 3.60 -46.51 -12.85
N PRO A 322 3.91 -45.36 -12.23
CA PRO A 322 4.75 -44.33 -12.83
C PRO A 322 6.15 -44.87 -13.13
N ALA A 323 6.68 -44.52 -14.30
CA ALA A 323 8.08 -44.78 -14.64
C ALA A 323 9.01 -43.97 -13.73
N GLU A 324 10.10 -44.59 -13.27
CA GLU A 324 11.08 -43.95 -12.39
C GLU A 324 11.70 -42.70 -13.03
N THR A 325 11.62 -41.59 -12.30
CA THR A 325 12.27 -40.33 -12.64
C THR A 325 13.78 -40.48 -12.50
N VAL A 326 14.50 -40.27 -13.61
CA VAL A 326 15.97 -40.26 -13.65
C VAL A 326 16.50 -39.09 -12.81
N ALA A 327 17.44 -39.37 -11.91
CA ALA A 327 18.09 -38.38 -11.06
C ALA A 327 18.83 -37.31 -11.90
N PRO A 328 18.78 -36.02 -11.50
CA PRO A 328 19.46 -34.96 -12.23
C PRO A 328 20.99 -35.15 -12.18
N ALA A 329 21.64 -34.86 -13.31
CA ALA A 329 23.08 -34.93 -13.46
C ALA A 329 23.78 -33.87 -12.59
N GLU A 330 24.84 -34.28 -11.89
CA GLU A 330 25.68 -33.43 -11.04
C GLU A 330 26.21 -32.21 -11.81
N THR A 331 25.96 -31.02 -11.26
CA THR A 331 26.50 -29.74 -11.75
C THR A 331 28.02 -29.70 -11.54
N PRO A 332 28.84 -29.36 -12.55
CA PRO A 332 30.28 -29.27 -12.38
C PRO A 332 30.68 -28.11 -11.44
N VAL A 333 31.57 -28.42 -10.50
CA VAL A 333 32.18 -27.47 -9.55
C VAL A 333 33.02 -26.43 -10.32
N PRO A 334 32.91 -25.12 -10.04
CA PRO A 334 33.72 -24.12 -10.71
C PRO A 334 35.21 -24.23 -10.32
N THR A 335 36.07 -24.24 -11.34
CA THR A 335 37.52 -24.20 -11.24
C THR A 335 37.98 -22.88 -10.62
N SER A 336 38.74 -22.95 -9.52
CA SER A 336 39.35 -21.78 -8.88
C SER A 336 40.40 -21.13 -9.78
N THR A 337 40.18 -19.88 -10.17
CA THR A 337 41.21 -19.03 -10.79
C THR A 337 41.97 -18.29 -9.70
N SER A 338 43.21 -18.70 -9.47
CA SER A 338 44.19 -17.95 -8.67
C SER A 338 44.72 -16.73 -9.43
N THR A 339 45.06 -15.71 -8.64
CA THR A 339 46.18 -14.75 -8.80
C THR A 339 45.75 -13.29 -8.99
N ILE A 340 45.67 -12.53 -7.88
CA ILE A 340 46.05 -11.11 -7.87
C ILE A 340 47.04 -10.88 -6.72
N VAL A 341 48.11 -10.17 -7.08
CA VAL A 341 49.35 -9.85 -6.37
C VAL A 341 49.10 -8.89 -5.19
N PRO A 342 49.80 -9.00 -4.05
CA PRO A 342 49.69 -8.02 -2.98
C PRO A 342 50.50 -6.76 -3.31
N THR A 343 49.83 -5.61 -3.36
CA THR A 343 50.49 -4.29 -3.39
C THR A 343 50.86 -3.87 -1.96
N GLN A 344 52.12 -3.48 -1.81
CA GLN A 344 52.77 -3.18 -0.55
C GLN A 344 52.23 -1.91 0.14
N SER A 345 52.06 -2.07 1.45
CA SER A 345 52.31 -1.14 2.56
C SER A 345 52.75 0.30 2.20
N ALA A 346 51.92 1.28 2.60
CA ALA A 346 52.33 2.66 2.78
C ALA A 346 52.16 3.08 4.25
N LEU A 347 53.32 3.32 4.84
CA LEU A 347 53.75 4.12 5.99
C LEU A 347 52.71 4.91 6.82
N ALA A 348 52.92 4.82 8.14
CA ALA A 348 52.23 5.50 9.23
C ALA A 348 52.24 7.04 9.12
N THR A 349 51.11 7.65 9.45
CA THR A 349 50.98 9.10 9.65
C THR A 349 51.12 9.42 11.14
N ASP A 350 51.98 10.41 11.40
CA ASP A 350 52.33 11.00 12.69
C ASP A 350 51.11 11.40 13.54
N THR A 351 51.20 11.11 14.83
CA THR A 351 50.25 11.55 15.86
C THR A 351 50.64 12.96 16.32
N PRO A 352 49.77 13.98 16.27
CA PRO A 352 50.11 15.29 16.80
C PRO A 352 50.15 15.28 18.34
N GLN A 353 51.24 15.82 18.87
CA GLN A 353 51.54 15.98 20.29
C GLN A 353 50.62 17.03 20.95
N PRO A 354 50.16 16.84 22.20
CA PRO A 354 49.35 17.83 22.91
C PRO A 354 50.18 19.03 23.36
N THR A 355 49.70 20.23 23.06
CA THR A 355 50.29 21.50 23.50
C THR A 355 49.81 21.83 24.91
N THR A 356 50.76 21.93 25.86
CA THR A 356 50.53 22.46 27.22
C THR A 356 50.24 23.97 27.17
N PRO A 357 49.28 24.50 27.96
CA PRO A 357 49.09 25.93 28.10
C PRO A 357 50.21 26.56 28.94
N PRO A 358 50.60 27.82 28.68
CA PRO A 358 51.59 28.51 29.49
C PRO A 358 50.98 28.93 30.85
N GLU A 359 51.70 28.59 31.90
CA GLU A 359 51.52 29.11 33.26
C GLU A 359 52.03 30.56 33.30
N ALA A 360 51.21 31.46 33.84
CA ALA A 360 51.63 32.83 34.15
C ALA A 360 51.19 33.21 35.57
N THR A 361 52.21 33.40 36.39
CA THR A 361 52.33 34.24 37.60
C THR A 361 51.62 35.58 37.52
#